data_AF-A0A6J2GXI4-F1
#
_entry.id   AF-A0A6J2GXI4-F1
#
_cell.length_a   1.000
_cell.length_b   1.000
_cell.length_c   1.000
_cell.angle_alpha   90.00
_cell.angle_beta   90.00
_cell.angle_gamma   90.00
#
_symmetry.space_group_name_H-M   'P 1'
#
loop_
_entity.id
_entity.type
_entity.pdbx_description
1 polymer ?
#
loop_
_entity_poly.entity_id
_entity_poly.type
_entity_poly.pdbx_seq_one_letter_code
_entity_poly.pdbx_strand_id
1 'polypeptide(L)'
;MSSFPETKAEKYANRSKGKKFLQYNRRQLSRIYPKGQRLDSSNYDPLPMWICGSQLVALNFQTPDKPMQLNQALFMLGGRSGYVLQPDIMRDETFDPFDKNSLKIVEPITVQLQILGARHLPKNGRSIVCPFVEVEVCGSEYDNSKNKTDVVADNGFNPVWLFKQFVFDINNPEFAFLRFVVYEEDMFSDPNFLAQATFPVKGLKTGYRSVPLKNSYTEDLELASLLIHIEIINAKEEDEENLYSSIQQLRDRASELSSQVSSYERTNGCDSRYQQRLDELRAAQERLMELTEVRNRKLMEKKKRDRQMVTKRS
;
A
#
# COMPACT_ATOMS: atom_id res chain seq x y z
N MET A 1 -19.56 1.84 -24.89
CA MET A 1 -18.31 1.34 -24.29
C MET A 1 -17.17 1.75 -25.19
N SER A 2 -16.04 2.16 -24.61
CA SER A 2 -14.82 2.53 -25.36
C SER A 2 -13.62 1.74 -24.86
N SER A 3 -12.69 1.41 -25.77
CA SER A 3 -11.43 0.73 -25.42
C SER A 3 -10.24 1.69 -25.52
N PHE A 4 -9.29 1.57 -24.58
CA PHE A 4 -8.09 2.40 -24.51
C PHE A 4 -6.86 1.51 -24.27
N PRO A 5 -5.79 1.64 -25.09
CA PRO A 5 -4.50 1.07 -24.70
C PRO A 5 -3.99 1.78 -23.44
N GLU A 6 -3.19 1.10 -22.61
CA GLU A 6 -2.67 1.63 -21.33
C GLU A 6 -2.11 3.06 -21.47
N THR A 7 -1.32 3.31 -22.52
CA THR A 7 -0.66 4.61 -22.75
C THR A 7 -1.64 5.75 -23.05
N LYS A 8 -2.82 5.43 -23.59
CA LYS A 8 -3.90 6.41 -23.79
C LYS A 8 -4.73 6.56 -22.53
N ALA A 9 -4.96 5.48 -21.79
CA ALA A 9 -5.67 5.50 -20.52
C ALA A 9 -4.95 6.36 -19.48
N GLU A 10 -3.62 6.26 -19.38
CA GLU A 10 -2.77 7.09 -18.50
C GLU A 10 -2.92 8.61 -18.77
N LYS A 11 -3.20 9.00 -20.02
CA LYS A 11 -3.47 10.40 -20.37
C LYS A 11 -4.80 10.91 -19.81
N TYR A 12 -5.70 10.02 -19.39
CA TYR A 12 -6.95 10.36 -18.70
C TYR A 12 -6.88 10.08 -17.20
N ALA A 13 -6.23 9.00 -16.78
CA ALA A 13 -6.04 8.58 -15.39
C ALA A 13 -4.86 9.31 -14.73
N ASN A 14 -4.97 10.63 -14.62
CA ASN A 14 -3.97 11.49 -13.96
C ASN A 14 -4.65 12.67 -13.27
N ARG A 15 -3.88 13.44 -12.48
CA ARG A 15 -4.38 14.58 -11.69
C ARG A 15 -5.21 15.60 -12.47
N SER A 16 -4.97 15.77 -13.77
CA SER A 16 -5.68 16.78 -14.58
C SER A 16 -7.02 16.30 -15.16
N LYS A 17 -7.17 15.00 -15.42
CA LYS A 17 -8.33 14.43 -16.14
C LYS A 17 -9.03 13.29 -15.41
N GLY A 18 -8.47 12.81 -14.30
CA GLY A 18 -8.94 11.66 -13.53
C GLY A 18 -10.40 11.80 -13.13
N LYS A 19 -10.77 12.95 -12.56
CA LYS A 19 -12.16 13.27 -12.20
C LYS A 19 -13.13 13.20 -13.38
N LYS A 20 -12.73 13.71 -14.55
CA LYS A 20 -13.56 13.61 -15.78
C LYS A 20 -13.68 12.17 -16.28
N PHE A 21 -12.60 11.39 -16.18
CA PHE A 21 -12.63 9.97 -16.56
C PHE A 21 -13.50 9.14 -15.62
N LEU A 22 -13.47 9.44 -14.32
CA LEU A 22 -14.38 8.86 -13.33
C LEU A 22 -15.84 9.21 -13.63
N GLN A 23 -16.13 10.47 -13.95
CA GLN A 23 -17.48 10.91 -14.35
C GLN A 23 -17.98 10.13 -15.58
N TYR A 24 -17.11 9.93 -16.58
CA TYR A 24 -17.41 9.09 -17.74
C TYR A 24 -17.75 7.65 -17.33
N ASN A 25 -16.93 7.05 -16.47
CA ASN A 25 -17.07 5.65 -16.07
C ASN A 25 -18.29 5.36 -15.18
N ARG A 26 -18.89 6.37 -14.55
CA ARG A 26 -20.18 6.21 -13.84
C ARG A 26 -21.35 5.92 -14.78
N ARG A 27 -21.25 6.31 -16.04
CA ARG A 27 -22.33 6.17 -17.04
C ARG A 27 -22.00 5.21 -18.17
N GLN A 28 -20.72 4.96 -18.42
CA GLN A 28 -20.26 4.12 -19.53
C GLN A 28 -19.14 3.18 -19.09
N LEU A 29 -19.05 2.03 -19.76
CA LEU A 29 -17.95 1.11 -19.56
C LEU A 29 -16.71 1.54 -20.35
N SER A 30 -15.55 1.51 -19.70
CA SER A 30 -14.24 1.59 -20.35
C SER A 30 -13.49 0.27 -20.24
N ARG A 31 -12.85 -0.14 -21.33
CA ARG A 31 -11.93 -1.27 -21.38
C ARG A 31 -10.50 -0.80 -21.56
N ILE A 32 -9.63 -1.15 -20.62
CA ILE A 32 -8.19 -0.86 -20.71
C ILE A 32 -7.46 -2.16 -21.05
N TYR A 33 -6.41 -2.07 -21.87
CA TYR A 33 -5.61 -3.24 -22.23
C TYR A 33 -4.12 -2.91 -22.37
N PRO A 34 -3.22 -3.89 -22.20
CA PRO A 34 -1.79 -3.67 -22.27
C PRO A 34 -1.35 -3.11 -23.63
N LYS A 35 -0.31 -2.27 -23.66
CA LYS A 35 0.25 -1.79 -24.93
C LYS A 35 0.91 -2.93 -25.73
N GLY A 36 0.91 -2.80 -27.05
CA GLY A 36 1.48 -3.83 -27.94
C GLY A 36 2.98 -4.10 -27.76
N GLN A 37 3.73 -3.18 -27.16
CA GLN A 37 5.17 -3.38 -26.87
C GLN A 37 5.45 -4.38 -25.75
N ARG A 38 4.44 -4.79 -24.97
CA ARG A 38 4.57 -5.80 -23.91
C ARG A 38 4.56 -7.21 -24.51
N LEU A 39 5.56 -7.50 -25.34
CA LEU A 39 5.74 -8.80 -26.00
C LEU A 39 5.99 -9.92 -24.99
N ASP A 40 6.53 -9.57 -23.82
CA ASP A 40 6.73 -10.45 -22.67
C ASP A 40 5.44 -10.74 -21.88
N SER A 41 4.30 -10.19 -22.31
CA SER A 41 3.03 -10.26 -21.59
C SER A 41 3.04 -9.64 -20.18
N SER A 42 4.00 -8.75 -19.86
CA SER A 42 3.97 -7.99 -18.61
C SER A 42 2.67 -7.20 -18.44
N ASN A 43 2.24 -6.94 -17.20
CA ASN A 43 1.07 -6.10 -16.93
C ASN A 43 1.44 -4.66 -16.58
N TYR A 44 0.49 -3.75 -16.79
CA TYR A 44 0.51 -2.39 -16.25
C TYR A 44 -0.13 -2.38 -14.84
N ASP A 45 0.11 -1.30 -14.08
CA ASP A 45 -0.53 -1.12 -12.78
C ASP A 45 -2.04 -0.84 -12.96
N PRO A 46 -2.94 -1.68 -12.43
CA PRO A 46 -4.38 -1.48 -12.59
C PRO A 46 -4.94 -0.39 -11.67
N LEU A 47 -4.25 -0.02 -10.58
CA LEU A 47 -4.78 0.89 -9.55
C LEU A 47 -5.17 2.28 -10.11
N PRO A 48 -4.35 2.96 -10.94
CA PRO A 48 -4.73 4.24 -11.54
C PRO A 48 -6.00 4.16 -12.40
N MET A 49 -6.24 3.00 -13.03
CA MET A 49 -7.40 2.77 -13.87
C MET A 49 -8.66 2.53 -13.03
N TRP A 50 -8.54 1.68 -12.00
CA TRP A 50 -9.64 1.39 -11.08
C TRP A 50 -10.07 2.60 -10.27
N ILE A 51 -9.15 3.40 -9.72
CA ILE A 51 -9.52 4.60 -8.93
C ILE A 51 -10.24 5.65 -9.80
N CYS A 52 -9.97 5.67 -11.12
CA CYS A 52 -10.71 6.47 -12.09
C CYS A 52 -11.99 5.78 -12.60
N GLY A 53 -12.43 4.71 -11.95
CA GLY A 53 -13.70 4.02 -12.20
C GLY A 53 -13.70 3.05 -13.38
N SER A 54 -12.57 2.80 -14.04
CA SER A 54 -12.54 1.87 -15.18
C SER A 54 -12.85 0.45 -14.71
N GLN A 55 -13.78 -0.20 -15.42
CA GLN A 55 -14.37 -1.47 -14.98
C GLN A 55 -13.69 -2.68 -15.64
N LEU A 56 -13.35 -2.57 -16.93
CA LEU A 56 -12.78 -3.67 -17.72
C LEU A 56 -11.27 -3.47 -17.89
N VAL A 57 -10.54 -3.51 -16.79
CA VAL A 57 -9.08 -3.37 -16.76
C VAL A 57 -8.45 -4.73 -17.10
N ALA A 58 -8.24 -4.97 -18.40
CA ALA A 58 -7.75 -6.25 -18.89
C ALA A 58 -6.25 -6.39 -18.62
N LEU A 59 -5.88 -7.53 -18.02
CA LEU A 59 -4.51 -7.93 -17.71
C LEU A 59 -4.22 -9.30 -18.36
N ASN A 60 -2.95 -9.59 -18.57
CA ASN A 60 -2.43 -10.88 -19.02
C ASN A 60 -2.42 -11.86 -17.83
N PHE A 61 -3.47 -12.70 -17.72
CA PHE A 61 -3.68 -13.64 -16.62
C PHE A 61 -2.58 -14.70 -16.46
N GLN A 62 -1.87 -15.01 -17.53
CA GLN A 62 -0.74 -15.95 -17.53
C GLN A 62 0.51 -15.40 -16.83
N THR A 63 0.58 -14.10 -16.55
CA THR A 63 1.77 -13.46 -16.01
C THR A 63 1.67 -13.32 -14.48
N PRO A 64 2.54 -13.96 -13.69
CA PRO A 64 2.47 -13.97 -12.23
C PRO A 64 3.12 -12.72 -11.61
N ASP A 65 2.65 -11.54 -12.00
CA ASP A 65 3.18 -10.25 -11.55
C ASP A 65 2.30 -9.57 -10.50
N LYS A 66 2.80 -8.47 -9.92
CA LYS A 66 2.07 -7.69 -8.90
C LYS A 66 0.69 -7.24 -9.38
N PRO A 67 0.49 -6.70 -10.60
CA PRO A 67 -0.83 -6.40 -11.14
C PRO A 67 -1.82 -7.57 -11.06
N MET A 68 -1.39 -8.78 -11.44
CA MET A 68 -2.26 -9.95 -11.38
C MET A 68 -2.61 -10.34 -9.93
N GLN A 69 -1.64 -10.21 -9.01
CA GLN A 69 -1.86 -10.48 -7.58
C GLN A 69 -2.84 -9.47 -6.96
N LEU A 70 -2.77 -8.19 -7.33
CA LEU A 70 -3.75 -7.16 -6.95
C LEU A 70 -5.13 -7.46 -7.53
N ASN A 71 -5.20 -7.87 -8.79
CA ASN A 71 -6.45 -8.24 -9.45
C ASN A 71 -7.16 -9.38 -8.72
N GLN A 72 -6.43 -10.46 -8.45
CA GLN A 72 -6.97 -11.58 -7.68
C GLN A 72 -7.42 -11.14 -6.28
N ALA A 73 -6.67 -10.26 -5.60
CA ALA A 73 -7.03 -9.74 -4.29
C ALA A 73 -8.31 -8.88 -4.31
N LEU A 74 -8.48 -8.00 -5.30
CA LEU A 74 -9.70 -7.20 -5.48
C LEU A 74 -10.91 -8.11 -5.63
N PHE A 75 -10.82 -9.10 -6.53
CA PHE A 75 -11.92 -10.02 -6.82
C PHE A 75 -12.10 -11.12 -5.78
N MET A 76 -11.34 -11.14 -4.68
CA MET A 76 -11.75 -11.87 -3.48
C MET A 76 -13.03 -11.28 -2.87
N LEU A 77 -13.26 -9.97 -3.04
CA LEU A 77 -14.51 -9.32 -2.68
C LEU A 77 -15.66 -9.84 -3.55
N GLY A 78 -16.88 -9.82 -3.01
CA GLY A 78 -18.06 -10.29 -3.75
C GLY A 78 -18.03 -11.79 -4.07
N GLY A 79 -17.31 -12.59 -3.27
CA GLY A 79 -17.30 -14.05 -3.36
C GLY A 79 -16.69 -14.61 -4.64
N ARG A 80 -15.71 -13.90 -5.25
CA ARG A 80 -15.07 -14.31 -6.52
C ARG A 80 -16.00 -14.42 -7.72
N SER A 81 -17.09 -13.66 -7.71
CA SER A 81 -18.04 -13.58 -8.84
C SER A 81 -17.47 -12.89 -10.09
N GLY A 82 -16.33 -12.20 -9.98
CA GLY A 82 -15.79 -11.33 -11.02
C GLY A 82 -16.41 -9.93 -11.05
N TYR A 83 -17.31 -9.62 -10.13
CA TYR A 83 -17.94 -8.30 -10.00
C TYR A 83 -17.81 -7.77 -8.57
N VAL A 84 -17.26 -6.55 -8.45
CA VAL A 84 -17.13 -5.83 -7.18
C VAL A 84 -17.75 -4.46 -7.36
N LEU A 85 -18.71 -4.12 -6.50
CA LEU A 85 -19.31 -2.79 -6.50
C LEU A 85 -18.25 -1.74 -6.12
N GLN A 86 -18.12 -0.69 -6.92
CA GLN A 86 -17.23 0.43 -6.60
C GLN A 86 -17.70 1.14 -5.31
N PRO A 87 -16.78 1.54 -4.43
CA PRO A 87 -17.09 2.30 -3.21
C PRO A 87 -17.98 3.52 -3.45
N ASP A 88 -18.81 3.86 -2.46
CA ASP A 88 -19.76 4.97 -2.53
C ASP A 88 -19.06 6.30 -2.83
N ILE A 89 -17.90 6.54 -2.20
CA ILE A 89 -17.07 7.73 -2.43
C ILE A 89 -16.66 7.88 -3.91
N MET A 90 -16.38 6.79 -4.62
CA MET A 90 -16.01 6.83 -6.04
C MET A 90 -17.20 7.17 -6.95
N ARG A 91 -18.42 7.01 -6.45
CA ARG A 91 -19.66 7.34 -7.16
C ARG A 91 -20.15 8.77 -6.86
N ASP A 92 -19.58 9.43 -5.84
CA ASP A 92 -19.89 10.81 -5.44
C ASP A 92 -19.31 11.88 -6.41
N GLU A 93 -20.10 12.89 -6.77
CA GLU A 93 -19.69 13.95 -7.74
C GLU A 93 -18.49 14.80 -7.30
N THR A 94 -18.25 14.91 -5.98
CA THR A 94 -17.18 15.74 -5.44
C THR A 94 -15.84 15.03 -5.42
N PHE A 95 -15.83 13.70 -5.34
CA PHE A 95 -14.61 12.90 -5.26
C PHE A 95 -13.66 13.12 -6.45
N ASP A 96 -12.38 13.28 -6.14
CA ASP A 96 -11.27 13.32 -7.08
C ASP A 96 -10.23 12.27 -6.66
N PRO A 97 -9.94 11.27 -7.51
CA PRO A 97 -8.96 10.22 -7.25
C PRO A 97 -7.58 10.70 -6.79
N PHE A 98 -7.19 11.93 -7.17
CA PHE A 98 -5.86 12.48 -6.94
C PHE A 98 -5.81 13.60 -5.90
N ASP A 99 -6.94 13.89 -5.23
CA ASP A 99 -7.01 14.85 -4.13
C ASP A 99 -7.63 14.19 -2.89
N LYS A 100 -6.80 13.93 -1.87
CA LYS A 100 -7.24 13.34 -0.61
C LYS A 100 -8.26 14.20 0.14
N ASN A 101 -8.31 15.51 -0.10
CA ASN A 101 -9.29 16.40 0.53
C ASN A 101 -10.71 16.19 -0.02
N SER A 102 -10.85 15.45 -1.13
CA SER A 102 -12.16 15.08 -1.69
C SER A 102 -12.83 13.92 -0.95
N LEU A 103 -12.15 13.27 0.01
CA LEU A 103 -12.63 12.12 0.82
C LEU A 103 -13.61 12.54 1.94
N LYS A 104 -14.65 13.31 1.63
CA LYS A 104 -15.52 13.94 2.64
C LYS A 104 -16.32 12.96 3.51
N ILE A 105 -16.65 11.78 2.97
CA ILE A 105 -17.48 10.76 3.65
C ILE A 105 -16.66 9.54 4.11
N VAL A 106 -15.34 9.60 3.98
CA VAL A 106 -14.46 8.47 4.29
C VAL A 106 -13.60 8.84 5.50
N GLU A 107 -13.67 8.00 6.53
CA GLU A 107 -12.81 8.15 7.69
C GLU A 107 -11.45 7.50 7.43
N PRO A 108 -10.34 8.23 7.63
CA PRO A 108 -9.02 7.65 7.51
C PRO A 108 -8.76 6.69 8.68
N ILE A 109 -7.94 5.67 8.43
CA ILE A 109 -7.53 4.71 9.44
C ILE A 109 -6.01 4.69 9.61
N THR A 110 -5.57 4.23 10.78
CA THR A 110 -4.18 3.88 11.04
C THR A 110 -4.09 2.39 11.31
N VAL A 111 -3.29 1.69 10.50
CA VAL A 111 -2.98 0.27 10.65
C VAL A 111 -1.67 0.12 11.41
N GLN A 112 -1.74 -0.47 12.60
CA GLN A 112 -0.59 -0.83 13.42
C GLN A 112 -0.29 -2.32 13.25
N LEU A 113 0.84 -2.64 12.65
CA LEU A 113 1.19 -4.01 12.28
C LEU A 113 2.52 -4.42 12.92
N GLN A 114 2.56 -5.61 13.48
CA GLN A 114 3.79 -6.31 13.86
C GLN A 114 3.85 -7.62 13.10
N ILE A 115 4.99 -7.90 12.47
CA ILE A 115 5.29 -9.21 11.92
C ILE A 115 6.06 -9.97 12.98
N LEU A 116 5.50 -11.04 13.50
CA LEU A 116 6.09 -11.76 14.62
C LEU A 116 6.99 -12.89 14.13
N GLY A 117 6.56 -13.61 13.11
CA GLY A 117 7.32 -14.71 12.53
C GLY A 117 6.63 -15.31 11.32
N ALA A 118 7.21 -16.37 10.77
CA ALA A 118 6.61 -17.18 9.73
C ALA A 118 6.73 -18.67 10.07
N ARG A 119 6.06 -19.50 9.29
CA ARG A 119 6.28 -20.94 9.27
C ARG A 119 6.28 -21.45 7.84
N HIS A 120 7.08 -22.49 7.57
CA HIS A 120 7.09 -23.24 6.32
C HIS A 120 7.22 -22.33 5.07
N LEU A 121 8.14 -21.37 5.10
CA LEU A 121 8.40 -20.57 3.90
C LEU A 121 8.93 -21.48 2.78
N PRO A 122 8.53 -21.23 1.53
CA PRO A 122 9.01 -22.02 0.41
C PRO A 122 10.52 -21.82 0.25
N LYS A 123 11.18 -22.84 -0.29
CA LYS A 123 12.61 -22.83 -0.55
C LYS A 123 12.85 -22.66 -2.04
N ASN A 124 13.67 -21.70 -2.42
CA ASN A 124 14.18 -21.59 -3.78
C ASN A 124 15.53 -22.30 -3.87
N GLY A 125 15.59 -23.42 -4.59
CA GLY A 125 16.85 -24.13 -4.81
C GLY A 125 17.39 -24.90 -3.59
N ARG A 126 18.71 -24.93 -3.41
CA ARG A 126 19.40 -25.83 -2.46
C ARG A 126 19.78 -25.17 -1.13
N SER A 127 20.01 -23.86 -1.10
CA SER A 127 20.37 -23.10 0.10
C SER A 127 19.19 -22.91 1.05
N ILE A 128 19.49 -22.74 2.34
CA ILE A 128 18.46 -22.30 3.29
C ILE A 128 18.20 -20.82 3.00
N VAL A 129 16.93 -20.43 3.03
CA VAL A 129 16.51 -19.07 2.72
C VAL A 129 16.87 -18.11 3.86
N CYS A 130 17.26 -16.88 3.53
CA CYS A 130 17.46 -15.78 4.47
C CYS A 130 16.30 -14.78 4.36
N PRO A 131 15.16 -15.01 5.04
CA PRO A 131 13.94 -14.31 4.68
C PRO A 131 13.85 -12.91 5.30
N PHE A 132 13.15 -12.03 4.59
CA PHE A 132 12.58 -10.81 5.14
C PHE A 132 11.18 -10.58 4.54
N VAL A 133 10.38 -9.75 5.21
CA VAL A 133 9.02 -9.44 4.76
C VAL A 133 8.90 -7.96 4.42
N GLU A 134 8.46 -7.69 3.20
CA GLU A 134 7.97 -6.37 2.78
C GLU A 134 6.46 -6.29 2.99
N VAL A 135 6.01 -5.20 3.60
CA VAL A 135 4.60 -4.84 3.71
C VAL A 135 4.38 -3.56 2.94
N GLU A 136 3.40 -3.60 2.05
CA GLU A 136 3.03 -2.51 1.17
C GLU A 136 1.54 -2.17 1.33
N VAL A 137 1.22 -0.89 1.48
CA VAL A 137 -0.11 -0.36 1.22
C VAL A 137 -0.17 0.05 -0.25
N CYS A 138 -1.09 -0.56 -1.00
CA CYS A 138 -1.36 -0.22 -2.39
C CYS A 138 -2.75 0.41 -2.49
N GLY A 139 -2.89 1.56 -3.14
CA GLY A 139 -4.18 2.22 -3.31
C GLY A 139 -4.05 3.50 -4.13
N SER A 140 -4.64 4.57 -3.61
CA SER A 140 -4.37 5.93 -4.12
C SER A 140 -2.90 6.32 -3.92
N GLU A 141 -2.39 7.20 -4.78
CA GLU A 141 -0.99 7.69 -4.72
C GLU A 141 -0.59 8.22 -3.34
N TYR A 142 -1.51 8.91 -2.66
CA TYR A 142 -1.31 9.48 -1.32
C TYR A 142 -1.34 8.47 -0.17
N ASP A 143 -1.74 7.22 -0.41
CA ASP A 143 -1.77 6.13 0.59
C ASP A 143 -0.62 5.12 0.38
N ASN A 144 0.02 5.15 -0.79
CA ASN A 144 1.06 4.19 -1.14
C ASN A 144 2.27 4.30 -0.20
N SER A 145 2.61 3.20 0.46
CA SER A 145 3.73 3.14 1.39
C SER A 145 4.28 1.73 1.51
N LYS A 146 5.58 1.60 1.76
CA LYS A 146 6.30 0.33 1.88
C LYS A 146 7.20 0.34 3.10
N ASN A 147 7.24 -0.76 3.82
CA ASN A 147 8.18 -1.01 4.90
C ASN A 147 8.65 -2.46 4.86
N LYS A 148 9.86 -2.74 5.32
CA LYS A 148 10.40 -4.11 5.41
C LYS A 148 10.93 -4.44 6.79
N THR A 149 10.87 -5.72 7.15
CA THR A 149 11.60 -6.27 8.29
C THR A 149 13.09 -6.34 7.99
N ASP A 150 13.88 -6.65 9.02
CA ASP A 150 15.27 -7.05 8.83
C ASP A 150 15.33 -8.49 8.30
N VAL A 151 16.51 -8.91 7.85
CA VAL A 151 16.74 -10.24 7.29
C VAL A 151 17.04 -11.21 8.42
N VAL A 152 16.44 -12.40 8.38
CA VAL A 152 16.79 -13.52 9.26
C VAL A 152 17.71 -14.45 8.48
N ALA A 153 18.88 -14.77 9.03
CA ALA A 153 19.83 -15.67 8.38
C ALA A 153 19.38 -17.13 8.48
N ASP A 154 19.51 -17.87 7.38
CA ASP A 154 19.41 -19.34 7.30
C ASP A 154 18.22 -19.95 8.04
N ASN A 155 17.03 -19.34 7.94
CA ASN A 155 15.82 -19.89 8.57
C ASN A 155 14.54 -19.60 7.77
N GLY A 156 14.13 -20.55 6.94
CA GLY A 156 12.81 -20.55 6.29
C GLY A 156 11.71 -21.30 7.04
N PHE A 157 12.07 -22.12 8.03
CA PHE A 157 11.11 -23.02 8.67
C PHE A 157 10.26 -22.30 9.73
N ASN A 158 10.87 -21.46 10.55
CA ASN A 158 10.22 -20.73 11.63
C ASN A 158 10.91 -19.40 12.01
N PRO A 159 11.20 -18.51 11.04
CA PRO A 159 11.85 -17.23 11.34
C PRO A 159 10.97 -16.33 12.23
N VAL A 160 11.62 -15.47 13.01
CA VAL A 160 10.98 -14.56 13.96
C VAL A 160 11.55 -13.15 13.78
N TRP A 161 10.68 -12.14 13.65
CA TRP A 161 11.05 -10.72 13.47
C TRP A 161 10.51 -9.89 14.64
N LEU A 162 11.04 -10.09 15.84
CA LEU A 162 10.55 -9.36 17.00
C LEU A 162 10.93 -7.86 16.92
N PHE A 163 10.16 -7.03 17.63
CA PHE A 163 10.50 -5.64 17.99
C PHE A 163 10.28 -4.55 16.94
N LYS A 164 9.87 -4.84 15.69
CA LYS A 164 9.51 -3.81 14.70
C LYS A 164 8.01 -3.61 14.58
N GLN A 165 7.54 -2.40 14.89
CA GLN A 165 6.16 -1.96 14.67
C GLN A 165 6.11 -1.16 13.37
N PHE A 166 5.23 -1.56 12.45
CA PHE A 166 4.89 -0.80 11.26
C PHE A 166 3.60 -0.02 11.50
N VAL A 167 3.57 1.23 11.06
CA VAL A 167 2.40 2.10 11.17
C VAL A 167 2.10 2.67 9.79
N PHE A 168 0.89 2.43 9.30
CA PHE A 168 0.44 2.91 8.00
C PHE A 168 -0.81 3.77 8.19
N ASP A 169 -0.77 5.01 7.70
CA ASP A 169 -1.97 5.85 7.64
C ASP A 169 -2.59 5.72 6.26
N ILE A 170 -3.88 5.38 6.23
CA ILE A 170 -4.63 5.14 5.00
C ILE A 170 -5.80 6.11 4.99
N ASN A 171 -5.77 7.06 4.06
CA ASN A 171 -6.79 8.08 3.90
C ASN A 171 -8.05 7.50 3.24
N ASN A 172 -7.90 6.62 2.25
CA ASN A 172 -9.00 5.98 1.54
C ASN A 172 -9.02 4.45 1.75
N PRO A 173 -9.43 3.95 2.94
CA PRO A 173 -9.50 2.51 3.21
C PRO A 173 -10.48 1.74 2.31
N GLU A 174 -11.42 2.43 1.66
CA GLU A 174 -12.35 1.86 0.68
C GLU A 174 -11.64 1.45 -0.63
N PHE A 175 -10.48 2.02 -0.93
CA PHE A 175 -9.64 1.69 -2.09
C PHE A 175 -8.17 1.50 -1.67
N ALA A 176 -7.95 0.58 -0.74
CA ALA A 176 -6.60 0.23 -0.31
C ALA A 176 -6.45 -1.29 -0.13
N PHE A 177 -5.24 -1.78 -0.37
CA PHE A 177 -4.82 -3.16 -0.19
C PHE A 177 -3.62 -3.20 0.73
N LEU A 178 -3.60 -4.17 1.64
CA LEU A 178 -2.44 -4.52 2.42
C LEU A 178 -1.80 -5.76 1.79
N ARG A 179 -0.57 -5.60 1.31
CA ARG A 179 0.20 -6.60 0.59
C ARG A 179 1.41 -7.00 1.41
N PHE A 180 1.56 -8.29 1.64
CA PHE A 180 2.71 -8.93 2.26
C PHE A 180 3.50 -9.65 1.17
N VAL A 181 4.80 -9.41 1.08
CA VAL A 181 5.69 -10.16 0.20
C VAL A 181 6.86 -10.65 1.03
N VAL A 182 7.10 -11.96 0.97
CA VAL A 182 8.26 -12.58 1.58
C VAL A 182 9.31 -12.73 0.49
N TYR A 183 10.49 -12.22 0.78
CA TYR A 183 11.68 -12.35 -0.04
C TYR A 183 12.73 -13.15 0.71
N GLU A 184 13.67 -13.74 -0.01
CA GLU A 184 14.98 -14.12 0.53
C GLU A 184 16.04 -13.14 0.02
N GLU A 185 17.03 -12.87 0.84
CA GLU A 185 18.25 -12.18 0.41
C GLU A 185 19.31 -13.24 0.07
N ASP A 186 19.83 -13.22 -1.17
CA ASP A 186 20.88 -14.15 -1.58
C ASP A 186 22.29 -13.67 -1.19
N MET A 187 23.32 -14.42 -1.61
CA MET A 187 24.72 -14.11 -1.30
C MET A 187 25.23 -12.80 -1.92
N PHE A 188 24.50 -12.24 -2.88
CA PHE A 188 24.80 -10.97 -3.54
C PHE A 188 23.92 -9.82 -3.01
N SER A 189 23.16 -10.06 -1.94
CA SER A 189 22.17 -9.13 -1.39
C SER A 189 21.01 -8.80 -2.34
N ASP A 190 20.75 -9.66 -3.34
CA ASP A 190 19.62 -9.48 -4.24
C ASP A 190 18.34 -10.10 -3.62
N PRO A 191 17.21 -9.36 -3.63
CA PRO A 191 15.96 -9.86 -3.08
C PRO A 191 15.25 -10.77 -4.07
N ASN A 192 15.11 -12.05 -3.72
CA ASN A 192 14.42 -13.06 -4.52
C ASN A 192 13.04 -13.38 -3.94
N PHE A 193 12.01 -13.40 -4.78
CA PHE A 193 10.63 -13.65 -4.34
C PHE A 193 10.46 -15.06 -3.78
N LEU A 194 9.82 -15.19 -2.61
CA LEU A 194 9.42 -16.47 -2.03
C LEU A 194 7.90 -16.66 -2.09
N ALA A 195 7.15 -15.70 -1.55
CA ALA A 195 5.70 -15.82 -1.43
C ALA A 195 5.03 -14.45 -1.24
N GLN A 196 3.71 -14.40 -1.39
CA GLN A 196 2.94 -13.19 -1.15
C GLN A 196 1.54 -13.48 -0.59
N ALA A 197 0.94 -12.45 0.01
CA ALA A 197 -0.48 -12.43 0.31
C ALA A 197 -0.98 -10.98 0.19
N THR A 198 -2.07 -10.75 -0.54
CA THR A 198 -2.61 -9.40 -0.77
C THR A 198 -4.09 -9.39 -0.38
N PHE A 199 -4.50 -8.42 0.44
CA PHE A 199 -5.88 -8.32 0.94
C PHE A 199 -6.43 -6.90 0.80
N PRO A 200 -7.70 -6.71 0.41
CA PRO A 200 -8.38 -5.44 0.56
C PRO A 200 -8.46 -5.03 2.04
N VAL A 201 -8.12 -3.78 2.34
CA VAL A 201 -8.06 -3.24 3.70
C VAL A 201 -9.40 -3.38 4.45
N LYS A 202 -10.51 -3.16 3.74
CA LYS A 202 -11.88 -3.32 4.26
C LYS A 202 -12.19 -4.72 4.80
N GLY A 203 -11.46 -5.75 4.35
CA GLY A 203 -11.64 -7.15 4.78
C GLY A 203 -10.73 -7.59 5.94
N LEU A 204 -9.87 -6.71 6.46
CA LEU A 204 -8.90 -7.06 7.48
C LEU A 204 -9.56 -7.27 8.85
N LYS A 205 -9.06 -8.27 9.59
CA LYS A 205 -9.44 -8.53 10.99
C LYS A 205 -8.29 -8.12 11.92
N THR A 206 -8.62 -7.70 13.14
CA THR A 206 -7.65 -7.27 14.16
C THR A 206 -7.21 -8.41 15.09
N GLY A 207 -6.15 -8.18 15.87
CA GLY A 207 -5.56 -9.10 16.85
C GLY A 207 -4.40 -9.92 16.27
N TYR A 208 -4.07 -11.04 16.94
CA TYR A 208 -3.14 -12.03 16.41
C TYR A 208 -3.79 -12.81 15.26
N ARG A 209 -3.17 -12.76 14.07
CA ARG A 209 -3.71 -13.37 12.86
C ARG A 209 -2.63 -14.15 12.13
N SER A 210 -3.03 -15.26 11.52
CA SER A 210 -2.22 -15.96 10.53
C SER A 210 -2.50 -15.34 9.17
N VAL A 211 -1.46 -15.08 8.39
CA VAL A 211 -1.53 -14.65 6.99
C VAL A 211 -1.10 -15.83 6.12
N PRO A 212 -2.03 -16.60 5.54
CA PRO A 212 -1.70 -17.67 4.61
C PRO A 212 -1.00 -17.10 3.38
N LEU A 213 0.14 -17.70 3.02
CA LEU A 213 0.97 -17.25 1.92
C LEU A 213 0.61 -17.99 0.63
N LYS A 214 0.89 -17.33 -0.49
CA LYS A 214 0.62 -17.80 -1.84
C LYS A 214 1.86 -17.70 -2.71
N ASN A 215 1.94 -18.50 -3.75
CA ASN A 215 2.98 -18.40 -4.76
C ASN A 215 2.77 -17.17 -5.67
N SER A 216 3.62 -17.01 -6.68
CA SER A 216 3.56 -15.90 -7.63
C SER A 216 2.28 -15.88 -8.48
N TYR A 217 1.66 -17.05 -8.71
CA TYR A 217 0.40 -17.24 -9.41
C TYR A 217 -0.85 -17.07 -8.51
N THR A 218 -0.67 -16.69 -7.24
CA THR A 218 -1.78 -16.54 -6.26
C THR A 218 -2.43 -17.87 -5.85
N GLU A 219 -1.73 -18.98 -6.03
CA GLU A 219 -2.13 -20.29 -5.51
C GLU A 219 -1.63 -20.48 -4.08
N ASP A 220 -2.40 -21.19 -3.26
CA ASP A 220 -2.11 -21.37 -1.84
C ASP A 220 -0.87 -22.24 -1.64
N LEU A 221 0.04 -21.79 -0.77
CA LEU A 221 1.19 -22.58 -0.34
C LEU A 221 0.82 -23.38 0.90
N GLU A 222 1.11 -24.68 0.87
CA GLU A 222 0.80 -25.57 1.98
C GLU A 222 1.55 -25.16 3.26
N LEU A 223 0.79 -24.93 4.35
CA LEU A 223 1.25 -24.54 5.69
C LEU A 223 1.97 -23.18 5.80
N ALA A 224 2.47 -22.62 4.69
CA ALA A 224 3.21 -21.38 4.64
C ALA A 224 2.35 -20.21 5.14
N SER A 225 2.77 -19.57 6.22
CA SER A 225 2.04 -18.43 6.76
C SER A 225 2.89 -17.53 7.62
N LEU A 226 2.58 -16.23 7.63
CA LEU A 226 3.07 -15.30 8.63
C LEU A 226 2.19 -15.33 9.88
N LEU A 227 2.77 -15.09 11.04
CA LEU A 227 2.06 -14.69 12.25
C LEU A 227 2.23 -13.19 12.44
N ILE A 228 1.11 -12.47 12.51
CA ILE A 228 1.10 -11.02 12.68
C ILE A 228 0.24 -10.65 13.89
N HIS A 229 0.50 -9.46 14.41
CA HIS A 229 -0.43 -8.75 15.27
C HIS A 229 -0.84 -7.46 14.57
N ILE A 230 -2.13 -7.30 14.29
CA ILE A 230 -2.67 -6.14 13.55
C ILE A 230 -3.77 -5.44 14.34
N GLU A 231 -3.67 -4.13 14.46
CA GLU A 231 -4.69 -3.25 15.02
C GLU A 231 -5.06 -2.20 13.97
N ILE A 232 -6.33 -1.85 13.94
CA ILE A 232 -6.88 -0.84 13.03
C ILE A 232 -7.65 0.13 13.92
N ILE A 233 -7.27 1.40 13.87
CA ILE A 233 -7.88 2.48 14.64
C ILE A 233 -8.30 3.59 13.69
N ASN A 234 -9.28 4.40 14.09
CA ASN A 234 -9.61 5.62 13.37
C ASN A 234 -8.44 6.61 13.52
N ALA A 235 -7.94 7.16 12.43
CA ALA A 235 -6.78 8.04 12.47
C ALA A 235 -7.07 9.42 13.07
N LYS A 236 -8.35 9.81 13.14
CA LYS A 236 -8.86 11.09 13.67
C LYS A 236 -9.51 10.95 15.05
N GLU A 237 -9.16 9.94 15.86
CA GLU A 237 -9.62 9.92 17.26
C GLU A 237 -9.30 11.26 17.97
N GLU A 238 -10.25 11.78 18.75
CA GLU A 238 -10.28 13.16 19.26
C GLU A 238 -8.99 13.62 19.97
N ASP A 239 -8.30 12.71 20.68
CA ASP A 239 -7.04 13.00 21.40
C ASP A 239 -5.82 13.19 20.49
N GLU A 240 -5.90 12.74 19.23
CA GLU A 240 -4.77 12.71 18.28
C GLU A 240 -5.02 13.50 16.99
N GLU A 241 -6.21 14.07 16.78
CA GLU A 241 -6.59 14.76 15.54
C GLU A 241 -5.61 15.90 15.17
N ASN A 242 -5.18 16.68 16.16
CA ASN A 242 -4.21 17.77 15.96
C ASN A 242 -2.82 17.26 15.52
N LEU A 243 -2.38 16.13 16.06
CA LEU A 243 -1.09 15.54 15.72
C LEU A 243 -1.15 14.85 14.36
N TYR A 244 -2.23 14.12 14.08
CA TYR A 244 -2.49 13.50 12.79
C TYR A 244 -2.53 14.55 11.66
N SER A 245 -3.32 15.61 11.84
CA SER A 245 -3.40 16.70 10.85
C SER A 245 -2.06 17.39 10.62
N SER A 246 -1.27 17.65 11.68
CA SER A 246 0.08 18.21 11.56
C SER A 246 1.02 17.30 10.77
N ILE A 247 0.99 15.99 11.03
CA ILE A 247 1.77 14.98 10.28
C ILE A 247 1.34 14.95 8.81
N GLN A 248 0.04 15.00 8.53
CA GLN A 248 -0.48 15.02 7.16
C GLN A 248 -0.03 16.26 6.39
N GLN A 249 -0.08 17.45 7.02
CA GLN A 249 0.40 18.69 6.40
C GLN A 249 1.91 18.65 6.10
N LEU A 250 2.71 18.07 7.00
CA LEU A 250 4.15 17.91 6.77
C LEU A 250 4.45 16.90 5.65
N ARG A 251 3.68 15.81 5.54
CA ARG A 251 3.78 14.86 4.41
C ARG A 251 3.50 15.55 3.08
N ASP A 252 2.43 16.34 3.02
CA ASP A 252 2.07 17.08 1.79
C ASP A 252 3.17 18.06 1.41
N ARG A 253 3.66 18.83 2.39
CA ARG A 253 4.77 19.78 2.18
C ARG A 253 6.04 19.07 1.72
N ALA A 254 6.40 17.94 2.31
CA ALA A 254 7.58 17.17 1.91
C ALA A 254 7.42 16.61 0.48
N SER A 255 6.23 16.13 0.11
CA SER A 255 5.94 15.67 -1.25
C SER A 255 6.02 16.79 -2.29
N GLU A 256 5.51 17.98 -1.96
CA GLU A 256 5.59 19.15 -2.83
C GLU A 256 7.05 19.59 -3.03
N LEU A 257 7.80 19.72 -1.93
CA LEU A 257 9.21 20.08 -1.96
C LEU A 257 10.04 19.07 -2.75
N SER A 258 9.79 17.77 -2.57
CA SER A 258 10.45 16.70 -3.36
C SER A 258 10.18 16.85 -4.85
N SER A 259 8.93 17.14 -5.25
CA SER A 259 8.57 17.38 -6.66
C SER A 259 9.29 18.60 -7.24
N GLN A 260 9.42 19.67 -6.45
CA GLN A 260 10.16 20.87 -6.84
C GLN A 260 11.66 20.57 -7.01
N VAL A 261 12.28 19.87 -6.04
CA VAL A 261 13.70 19.45 -6.11
C VAL A 261 13.97 18.64 -7.39
N SER A 262 13.14 17.63 -7.69
CA SER A 262 13.28 16.83 -8.91
C SER A 262 13.07 17.62 -10.20
N SER A 263 12.34 18.74 -10.16
CA SER A 263 12.19 19.62 -11.32
C SER A 263 13.45 20.44 -11.57
N TYR A 264 14.11 20.91 -10.50
CA TYR A 264 15.35 21.69 -10.57
C TYR A 264 16.55 20.84 -11.01
N GLU A 265 16.64 19.57 -10.59
CA GLU A 265 17.68 18.63 -11.01
C GLU A 265 17.70 18.45 -12.54
N ARG A 266 16.52 18.33 -13.17
CA ARG A 266 16.40 18.18 -14.63
C ARG A 266 16.83 19.42 -15.41
N THR A 267 16.87 20.58 -14.76
CA THR A 267 17.26 21.85 -15.37
C THR A 267 18.75 22.20 -15.20
N ASN A 268 19.60 21.26 -14.75
CA ASN A 268 21.03 21.48 -14.46
C ASN A 268 21.26 22.62 -13.44
N GLY A 269 20.61 22.51 -12.28
CA GLY A 269 20.63 23.53 -11.23
C GLY A 269 21.84 23.45 -10.29
N CYS A 270 22.93 24.17 -10.60
CA CYS A 270 23.89 24.62 -9.60
C CYS A 270 23.49 26.03 -9.11
N ASP A 271 22.26 26.16 -8.59
CA ASP A 271 21.64 27.44 -8.24
C ASP A 271 21.25 27.48 -6.75
N SER A 272 21.40 28.64 -6.11
CA SER A 272 21.16 28.84 -4.66
C SER A 272 19.76 28.39 -4.23
N ARG A 273 18.77 28.53 -5.14
CA ARG A 273 17.38 28.11 -4.93
C ARG A 273 17.22 26.59 -4.81
N TYR A 274 18.01 25.81 -5.54
CA TYR A 274 17.98 24.35 -5.44
C TYR A 274 18.44 23.91 -4.04
N GLN A 275 19.55 24.47 -3.57
CA GLN A 275 20.09 24.17 -2.25
C GLN A 275 19.10 24.54 -1.14
N GLN A 276 18.47 25.73 -1.25
CA GLN A 276 17.43 26.14 -0.31
C GLN A 276 16.26 25.15 -0.25
N ARG A 277 15.74 24.71 -1.40
CA ARG A 277 14.62 23.73 -1.44
C ARG A 277 15.02 22.36 -0.91
N LEU A 278 16.25 21.94 -1.15
CA LEU A 278 16.79 20.70 -0.62
C LEU A 278 16.89 20.75 0.92
N ASP A 279 17.35 21.87 1.47
CA ASP A 279 17.44 22.06 2.93
C ASP A 279 16.05 22.17 3.59
N GLU A 280 15.10 22.86 2.94
CA GLU A 280 13.69 22.88 3.38
C GLU A 280 13.06 21.47 3.36
N LEU A 281 13.37 20.67 2.34
CA LEU A 281 12.90 19.28 2.23
C LEU A 281 13.44 18.43 3.38
N ARG A 282 14.76 18.52 3.66
CA ARG A 282 15.38 17.79 4.78
C ARG A 282 14.75 18.17 6.12
N ALA A 283 14.61 19.47 6.40
CA ALA A 283 14.00 19.95 7.64
C ALA A 283 12.54 19.49 7.79
N ALA A 284 11.77 19.49 6.69
CA ALA A 284 10.40 18.97 6.69
C ALA A 284 10.36 17.45 6.96
N GLN A 285 11.28 16.68 6.38
CA GLN A 285 11.40 15.23 6.59
C GLN A 285 11.83 14.88 8.02
N GLU A 286 12.79 15.59 8.59
CA GLU A 286 13.24 15.42 9.98
C GLU A 286 12.07 15.68 10.94
N ARG A 287 11.40 16.82 10.81
CA ARG A 287 10.24 17.15 11.65
C ARG A 287 9.08 16.16 11.49
N LEU A 288 8.87 15.68 10.26
CA LEU A 288 7.87 14.64 9.99
C LEU A 288 8.22 13.33 10.71
N MET A 289 9.49 12.93 10.67
CA MET A 289 9.98 11.74 11.36
C MET A 289 9.77 11.87 12.88
N GLU A 290 10.19 12.99 13.48
CA GLU A 290 10.02 13.25 14.92
C GLU A 290 8.55 13.18 15.35
N LEU A 291 7.64 13.89 14.66
CA LEU A 291 6.22 13.88 15.03
C LEU A 291 5.58 12.51 14.81
N THR A 292 5.99 11.78 13.77
CA THR A 292 5.53 10.41 13.53
C THR A 292 5.98 9.48 14.64
N GLU A 293 7.24 9.59 15.10
CA GLU A 293 7.73 8.82 16.25
C GLU A 293 6.99 9.16 17.55
N VAL A 294 6.74 10.43 17.81
CA VAL A 294 5.97 10.88 18.98
C VAL A 294 4.56 10.28 18.94
N ARG A 295 3.89 10.34 17.79
CA ARG A 295 2.55 9.76 17.62
C ARG A 295 2.59 8.24 17.83
N ASN A 296 3.52 7.55 17.18
CA ASN A 296 3.65 6.10 17.30
C ASN A 296 3.92 5.69 18.76
N ARG A 297 4.72 6.46 19.50
CA ARG A 297 4.96 6.24 20.93
C ARG A 297 3.70 6.41 21.76
N LYS A 298 2.94 7.49 21.54
CA LYS A 298 1.66 7.74 22.24
C LYS A 298 0.65 6.61 22.00
N LEU A 299 0.53 6.15 20.75
CA LEU A 299 -0.32 5.03 20.38
C LEU A 299 0.08 3.74 21.14
N MET A 300 1.38 3.47 21.23
CA MET A 300 1.91 2.32 21.99
C MET A 300 1.69 2.44 23.51
N GLU A 301 1.80 3.64 24.07
CA GLU A 301 1.55 3.90 25.49
C GLU A 301 0.06 3.82 25.85
N LYS A 302 -0.83 4.36 25.01
CA LYS A 302 -2.30 4.22 25.13
C LYS A 302 -2.66 2.74 25.22
N LYS A 303 -2.14 1.93 24.29
CA LYS A 303 -2.32 0.47 24.29
C LYS A 303 -1.83 -0.23 25.57
N LYS A 304 -0.67 0.16 26.10
CA LYS A 304 -0.17 -0.41 27.37
C LYS A 304 -1.12 -0.09 28.53
N ARG A 305 -1.64 1.14 28.58
CA ARG A 305 -2.62 1.57 29.61
C ARG A 305 -3.93 0.80 29.50
N ASP A 306 -4.48 0.66 28.30
CA ASP A 306 -5.75 -0.04 28.07
C ASP A 306 -5.65 -1.52 28.47
N ARG A 307 -4.55 -2.19 28.13
CA ARG A 307 -4.29 -3.58 28.56
C ARG A 307 -4.22 -3.73 30.08
N GLN A 308 -3.63 -2.77 30.78
CA GLN A 308 -3.52 -2.78 32.25
C GLN A 308 -4.87 -2.51 32.95
N MET A 309 -5.74 -1.71 32.35
CA MET A 309 -7.08 -1.47 32.91
C MET A 309 -7.99 -2.70 32.78
N VAL A 310 -7.88 -3.44 31.68
CA VAL A 310 -8.64 -4.68 31.48
C VAL A 310 -8.23 -5.76 32.48
N THR A 311 -6.93 -5.92 32.75
CA THR A 311 -6.43 -6.91 33.72
C THR A 311 -6.73 -6.57 35.18
N LYS A 312 -7.03 -5.30 35.52
CA LYS A 312 -7.45 -4.91 36.87
C LYS A 312 -8.94 -5.07 37.14
N ARG A 313 -9.76 -5.33 36.12
CA ARG A 313 -11.23 -5.50 36.24
C ARG A 313 -11.67 -6.96 36.23
N SER A 314 -10.73 -7.89 36.07
CA SER A 314 -10.89 -9.36 36.11
C SER A 314 -10.16 -9.92 37.31
#